data_AF-A0A0M9EBC0-F1
#
_entry.id   AF-A0A0M9EBC0-F1
#
_cell.length_a   1.000
_cell.length_b   1.000
_cell.length_c   1.000
_cell.angle_alpha   90.00
_cell.angle_beta   90.00
_cell.angle_gamma   90.00
#
_symmetry.space_group_name_H-M   'P 1'
#
loop_
_entity.id
_entity.type
_entity.pdbx_description
1 polymer ?
#
loop_
_entity_poly.entity_id
_entity_poly.type
_entity_poly.pdbx_seq_one_letter_code
_entity_poly.pdbx_strand_id
1 'polypeptide(L)'
;MITHLYIDNFKTLIDFNLPCNVLTCLIGLNNSGKTTIIQAFDFLSFVASGKVSAFLQQRDWQIEEIKSYQLKNRQSINYNLLFLLNDNTYSWSGSFNLKSLCCTSEKIIRNNKEVLLNVKLDSYQLQNKPVKSIDFTYEGSILSFLKEKLIGKELIETKKFLTSMKCLELLSTNLIRKPVKQSDYSVMRGGEKLAAFLCQLSNQKKERISKQLRYLFKKFRTYEVTTDESRWKELFISENSHKHDIHIDSKHISDGLLRLLVIFSQLQTDYSVLLFDEVENGINHEFMEYTIDSIKKTNHFHHA
;
A
#
# COMPACT_ATOMS: atom_id res chain seq x y z
N MET A 1 6.43 9.58 -6.98
CA MET A 1 6.66 9.80 -5.54
C MET A 1 5.56 10.70 -4.98
N ILE A 2 4.95 10.39 -3.83
CA ILE A 2 4.03 11.32 -3.15
C ILE A 2 4.85 12.39 -2.43
N THR A 3 4.45 13.66 -2.58
CA THR A 3 5.10 14.82 -1.95
C THR A 3 4.26 15.46 -0.86
N HIS A 4 2.93 15.31 -0.90
CA HIS A 4 2.04 15.88 0.12
C HIS A 4 0.72 15.13 0.18
N LEU A 5 0.21 14.94 1.39
CA LEU A 5 -1.15 14.51 1.67
C LEU A 5 -1.89 15.61 2.43
N TYR A 6 -3.04 16.01 1.90
CA TYR A 6 -4.08 16.70 2.64
C TYR A 6 -5.30 15.78 2.75
N ILE A 7 -5.87 15.67 3.95
CA ILE A 7 -7.14 14.98 4.15
C ILE A 7 -7.93 15.60 5.31
N ASP A 8 -9.23 15.66 5.15
CA ASP A 8 -10.13 16.27 6.11
C ASP A 8 -11.39 15.40 6.28
N ASN A 9 -11.86 15.32 7.52
CA ASN A 9 -12.96 14.47 7.97
C ASN A 9 -12.72 12.94 7.88
N PHE A 10 -11.46 12.50 8.01
CA PHE A 10 -11.11 11.07 8.03
C PHE A 10 -10.65 10.65 9.43
N LYS A 11 -11.51 9.96 10.19
CA LYS A 11 -11.25 9.55 11.58
C LYS A 11 -10.77 10.72 12.45
N THR A 12 -9.54 10.66 12.97
CA THR A 12 -8.94 11.73 13.78
C THR A 12 -8.27 12.83 12.95
N LEU A 13 -8.19 12.67 11.63
CA LEU A 13 -7.58 13.64 10.71
C LEU A 13 -8.62 14.67 10.25
N ILE A 14 -8.47 15.90 10.74
CA ILE A 14 -9.31 17.07 10.43
C ILE A 14 -8.37 18.17 9.98
N ASP A 15 -8.64 18.75 8.81
CA ASP A 15 -7.75 19.75 8.18
C ASP A 15 -6.27 19.33 8.20
N PHE A 16 -6.02 18.02 7.99
CA PHE A 16 -4.72 17.42 8.22
C PHE A 16 -3.83 17.56 6.99
N ASN A 17 -2.58 17.97 7.22
CA ASN A 17 -1.57 18.16 6.20
C ASN A 17 -0.28 17.41 6.58
N LEU A 18 0.28 16.66 5.63
CA LEU A 18 1.52 15.91 5.81
C LEU A 18 2.42 16.07 4.58
N PRO A 19 3.56 16.78 4.69
CA PRO A 19 4.60 16.70 3.67
C PRO A 19 5.20 15.29 3.65
N CYS A 20 5.43 14.77 2.47
CA CYS A 20 6.00 13.45 2.25
C CYS A 20 7.32 13.54 1.51
N ASN A 21 8.29 12.75 1.96
CA ASN A 21 9.56 12.52 1.29
C ASN A 21 9.64 11.05 0.82
N VAL A 22 10.68 10.73 0.05
CA VAL A 22 10.92 9.35 -0.43
C VAL A 22 10.88 8.32 0.72
N LEU A 23 11.42 8.70 1.89
CA LEU A 23 11.21 8.02 3.17
C LEU A 23 10.55 8.99 4.16
N THR A 24 9.38 8.61 4.66
CA THR A 24 8.66 9.37 5.69
C THR A 24 8.42 8.46 6.89
N CYS A 25 8.99 8.82 8.04
CA CYS A 25 8.81 8.09 9.29
C CYS A 25 7.84 8.86 10.20
N LEU A 26 6.77 8.19 10.65
CA LEU A 26 5.82 8.74 11.59
C LEU A 26 6.21 8.31 13.01
N ILE A 27 6.67 9.23 13.84
CA ILE A 27 7.11 8.97 15.23
C ILE A 27 6.20 9.73 16.18
N GLY A 28 5.76 9.06 17.25
CA GLY A 28 4.86 9.66 18.24
C GLY A 28 4.35 8.62 19.22
N LEU A 29 3.63 9.06 20.25
CA LEU A 29 3.03 8.18 21.25
C LEU A 29 1.93 7.29 20.66
N ASN A 30 1.56 6.22 21.39
CA ASN A 30 0.38 5.44 21.04
C ASN A 30 -0.86 6.34 21.02
N ASN A 31 -1.80 6.05 20.12
CA ASN A 31 -3.00 6.84 19.86
C ASN A 31 -2.77 8.26 19.30
N SER A 32 -1.56 8.61 18.88
CA SER A 32 -1.29 9.92 18.24
C SER A 32 -1.76 10.02 16.78
N GLY A 33 -2.41 8.99 16.23
CA GLY A 33 -2.94 8.99 14.86
C GLY A 33 -1.99 8.45 13.77
N LYS A 34 -0.83 7.88 14.11
CA LYS A 34 0.14 7.32 13.14
C LYS A 34 -0.49 6.29 12.19
N THR A 35 -1.13 5.27 12.76
CA THR A 35 -1.86 4.25 12.01
C THR A 35 -3.00 4.86 11.19
N THR A 36 -3.66 5.91 11.69
CA THR A 36 -4.72 6.62 10.95
C THR A 36 -4.18 7.27 9.66
N ILE A 37 -2.97 7.82 9.69
CA ILE A 37 -2.32 8.38 8.51
C ILE A 37 -2.05 7.29 7.46
N ILE A 38 -1.52 6.13 7.89
CA ILE A 38 -1.31 4.97 7.01
C ILE A 38 -2.65 4.50 6.39
N GLN A 39 -3.69 4.42 7.21
CA GLN A 39 -5.04 4.05 6.78
C GLN A 39 -5.63 5.07 5.79
N ALA A 40 -5.29 6.36 5.90
CA ALA A 40 -5.74 7.39 4.96
C ALA A 40 -5.12 7.19 3.56
N PHE A 41 -3.82 6.87 3.48
CA PHE A 41 -3.20 6.53 2.19
C PHE A 41 -3.82 5.27 1.57
N ASP A 42 -4.02 4.22 2.37
CA ASP A 42 -4.65 2.99 1.88
C ASP A 42 -6.08 3.27 1.41
N PHE A 43 -6.87 4.01 2.19
CA PHE A 43 -8.20 4.46 1.81
C PHE A 43 -8.20 5.17 0.45
N LEU A 44 -7.29 6.13 0.23
CA LEU A 44 -7.19 6.85 -1.04
C LEU A 44 -6.81 5.94 -2.22
N SER A 45 -5.96 4.92 -2.01
CA SER A 45 -5.69 3.89 -3.03
C SER A 45 -6.96 3.10 -3.40
N PHE A 46 -7.78 2.75 -2.41
CA PHE A 46 -9.06 2.09 -2.63
C PHE A 46 -10.11 3.01 -3.29
N VAL A 47 -10.12 4.30 -2.96
CA VAL A 47 -10.92 5.31 -3.67
C VAL A 47 -10.48 5.38 -5.14
N ALA A 48 -9.18 5.47 -5.42
CA ALA A 48 -8.66 5.52 -6.79
C ALA A 48 -8.99 4.25 -7.61
N SER A 49 -9.06 3.10 -6.95
CA SER A 49 -9.40 1.82 -7.60
C SER A 49 -10.90 1.53 -7.70
N GLY A 50 -11.75 2.36 -7.07
CA GLY A 50 -13.19 2.16 -7.02
C GLY A 50 -13.63 0.94 -6.20
N LYS A 51 -12.90 0.65 -5.11
CA LYS A 51 -13.09 -0.55 -4.27
C LYS A 51 -13.20 -0.21 -2.77
N VAL A 52 -13.70 0.96 -2.42
CA VAL A 52 -13.96 1.40 -1.04
C VAL A 52 -14.76 0.38 -0.20
N SER A 53 -15.76 -0.28 -0.76
CA SER A 53 -16.51 -1.35 -0.08
C SER A 53 -15.59 -2.49 0.35
N ALA A 54 -14.61 -2.85 -0.50
CA ALA A 54 -13.61 -3.85 -0.14
C ALA A 54 -12.64 -3.34 0.93
N PHE A 55 -12.30 -2.05 0.92
CA PHE A 55 -11.50 -1.43 2.00
C PHE A 55 -12.17 -1.58 3.36
N LEU A 56 -13.48 -1.32 3.44
CA LEU A 56 -14.29 -1.47 4.64
C LEU A 56 -14.40 -2.95 5.05
N GLN A 57 -14.75 -3.83 4.11
CA GLN A 57 -14.90 -5.26 4.37
C GLN A 57 -13.60 -5.91 4.89
N GLN A 58 -12.44 -5.54 4.32
CA GLN A 58 -11.14 -6.06 4.77
C GLN A 58 -10.76 -5.66 6.20
N ARG A 59 -11.49 -4.71 6.78
CA ARG A 59 -11.26 -4.18 8.12
C ARG A 59 -12.40 -4.45 9.08
N ASP A 60 -13.46 -5.10 8.59
CA ASP A 60 -14.72 -5.24 9.30
C ASP A 60 -15.26 -3.89 9.78
N TRP A 61 -15.15 -2.86 8.93
CA TRP A 61 -15.59 -1.51 9.26
C TRP A 61 -16.91 -1.15 8.61
N GLN A 62 -17.67 -0.29 9.28
CA GLN A 62 -18.78 0.46 8.72
C GLN A 62 -18.31 1.84 8.23
N ILE A 63 -19.10 2.45 7.33
CA ILE A 63 -18.72 3.74 6.72
C ILE A 63 -18.66 4.88 7.76
N GLU A 64 -19.44 4.78 8.83
CA GLU A 64 -19.45 5.74 9.93
C GLU A 64 -18.13 5.75 10.70
N GLU A 65 -17.37 4.63 10.68
CA GLU A 65 -16.12 4.48 11.41
C GLU A 65 -14.92 5.13 10.71
N ILE A 66 -15.04 5.46 9.42
CA ILE A 66 -14.01 6.25 8.71
C ILE A 66 -14.25 7.75 8.81
N LYS A 67 -15.46 8.16 9.21
CA LYS A 67 -15.82 9.57 9.39
C LYS A 67 -15.26 10.10 10.71
N SER A 68 -14.92 11.39 10.75
CA SER A 68 -14.57 12.03 12.01
C SER A 68 -15.77 12.19 12.95
N TYR A 69 -15.60 11.78 14.21
CA TYR A 69 -16.60 11.99 15.26
C TYR A 69 -16.80 13.47 15.59
N GLN A 70 -15.84 14.35 15.25
CA GLN A 70 -15.91 15.79 15.53
C GLN A 70 -16.78 16.56 14.52
N LEU A 71 -16.96 16.03 13.30
CA LEU A 71 -17.63 16.72 12.19
C LEU A 71 -18.99 16.07 11.87
N LYS A 72 -19.91 16.10 12.84
CA LYS A 72 -21.20 15.38 12.80
C LYS A 72 -22.03 15.64 11.53
N ASN A 73 -22.07 16.87 11.04
CA ASN A 73 -22.91 17.23 9.89
C ASN A 73 -22.22 17.01 8.53
N ARG A 74 -20.91 16.79 8.51
CA ARG A 74 -20.16 16.64 7.25
C ARG A 74 -20.32 15.22 6.72
N GLN A 75 -20.73 15.11 5.46
CA GLN A 75 -21.00 13.82 4.78
C GLN A 75 -19.95 13.51 3.70
N SER A 76 -18.87 14.28 3.66
CA SER A 76 -17.78 14.07 2.73
C SER A 76 -16.41 14.09 3.41
N ILE A 77 -15.50 13.30 2.86
CA ILE A 77 -14.06 13.37 3.13
C ILE A 77 -13.44 14.17 1.99
N ASN A 78 -12.74 15.25 2.32
CA ASN A 78 -12.01 16.04 1.33
C ASN A 78 -10.55 15.61 1.35
N TYR A 79 -9.94 15.49 0.18
CA TYR A 79 -8.54 15.11 0.06
C TYR A 79 -7.85 15.88 -1.05
N ASN A 80 -6.52 15.99 -0.93
CA ASN A 80 -5.63 16.40 -2.01
C ASN A 80 -4.30 15.68 -1.85
N LEU A 81 -3.90 14.95 -2.89
CA LEU A 81 -2.64 14.24 -2.95
C LEU A 81 -1.77 14.88 -4.02
N LEU A 82 -0.58 15.35 -3.61
CA LEU A 82 0.43 15.85 -4.52
C LEU A 82 1.49 14.78 -4.75
N PHE A 83 1.86 14.57 -6.01
CA PHE A 83 2.87 13.57 -6.37
C PHE A 83 3.63 13.91 -7.65
N LEU A 84 4.83 13.36 -7.77
CA LEU A 84 5.69 13.39 -8.95
C LEU A 84 5.54 12.10 -9.75
N LEU A 85 5.38 12.23 -11.06
CA LEU A 85 5.33 11.11 -12.01
C LEU A 85 5.91 11.56 -13.35
N ASN A 86 6.90 10.84 -13.89
CA ASN A 86 7.55 11.14 -15.18
C ASN A 86 7.97 12.62 -15.30
N ASP A 87 8.72 13.14 -14.31
CA ASP A 87 9.19 14.54 -14.21
C ASP A 87 8.10 15.62 -14.14
N ASN A 88 6.84 15.23 -14.04
CA ASN A 88 5.71 16.14 -13.91
C ASN A 88 5.15 16.12 -12.49
N THR A 89 4.63 17.26 -12.05
CA THR A 89 3.87 17.36 -10.80
C THR A 89 2.40 17.13 -11.07
N TYR A 90 1.74 16.42 -10.18
CA TYR A 90 0.31 16.15 -10.23
C TYR A 90 -0.35 16.48 -8.90
N SER A 91 -1.58 16.99 -8.98
CA SER A 91 -2.50 17.13 -7.87
C SER A 91 -3.74 16.32 -8.16
N TRP A 92 -4.06 15.37 -7.29
CA TRP A 92 -5.34 14.65 -7.30
C TRP A 92 -6.15 15.02 -6.07
N SER A 93 -7.25 15.72 -6.27
CA SER A 93 -8.09 16.24 -5.20
C SER A 93 -9.55 15.87 -5.40
N GLY A 94 -10.31 15.71 -4.33
CA GLY A 94 -11.74 15.41 -4.44
C GLY A 94 -12.49 15.52 -3.13
N SER A 95 -13.83 15.44 -3.26
CA SER A 95 -14.78 15.30 -2.16
C SER A 95 -15.46 13.94 -2.29
N PHE A 96 -15.04 12.99 -1.46
CA PHE A 96 -15.64 11.66 -1.39
C PHE A 96 -16.89 11.68 -0.50
N ASN A 97 -18.05 11.32 -1.04
CA ASN A 97 -19.31 11.30 -0.31
C ASN A 97 -19.51 9.94 0.39
N LEU A 98 -19.75 9.99 1.70
CA LEU A 98 -19.89 8.80 2.55
C LEU A 98 -21.19 8.02 2.30
N LYS A 99 -22.25 8.67 1.79
CA LYS A 99 -23.53 8.00 1.52
C LYS A 99 -23.53 7.28 0.18
N SER A 100 -23.07 7.97 -0.87
CA SER A 100 -23.03 7.40 -2.22
C SER A 100 -21.76 6.61 -2.51
N LEU A 101 -20.78 6.64 -1.59
CA LEU A 101 -19.47 6.00 -1.73
C LEU A 101 -18.71 6.39 -3.00
N CYS A 102 -18.88 7.61 -3.49
CA CYS A 102 -18.24 8.11 -4.70
C CYS A 102 -17.73 9.55 -4.56
N CYS A 103 -16.78 9.94 -5.41
CA CYS A 103 -16.26 11.30 -5.46
C CYS A 103 -17.26 12.23 -6.15
N THR A 104 -18.02 13.02 -5.39
CA THR A 104 -18.95 14.02 -5.95
C THR A 104 -18.23 15.24 -6.52
N SER A 105 -16.97 15.43 -6.14
CA SER A 105 -16.02 16.23 -6.92
C SER A 105 -14.69 15.51 -6.99
N GLU A 106 -14.00 15.67 -8.11
CA GLU A 106 -12.70 15.08 -8.35
C GLU A 106 -11.96 15.91 -9.38
N LYS A 107 -10.67 16.14 -9.18
CA LYS A 107 -9.85 16.92 -10.11
C LYS A 107 -8.45 16.36 -10.15
N ILE A 108 -7.92 16.22 -11.36
CA ILE A 108 -6.52 15.88 -11.60
C ILE A 108 -5.90 17.02 -12.39
N ILE A 109 -4.86 17.64 -11.84
CA ILE A 109 -4.13 18.75 -12.47
C ILE A 109 -2.68 18.33 -12.66
N ARG A 110 -2.12 18.57 -13.84
CA ARG A 110 -0.70 18.42 -14.16
C ARG A 110 0.00 19.80 -14.15
N ASN A 111 1.18 19.86 -13.54
CA ASN A 111 2.06 21.04 -13.49
C ASN A 111 1.35 22.31 -13.02
N ASN A 112 0.38 22.17 -12.11
CA ASN A 112 -0.46 23.25 -11.57
C ASN A 112 -1.19 24.10 -12.63
N LYS A 113 -1.32 23.61 -13.87
CA LYS A 113 -1.87 24.37 -14.99
C LYS A 113 -2.92 23.59 -15.77
N GLU A 114 -2.61 22.36 -16.12
CA GLU A 114 -3.43 21.58 -17.05
C GLU A 114 -4.40 20.68 -16.29
N VAL A 115 -5.69 20.90 -16.48
CA VAL A 115 -6.74 20.08 -15.87
C VAL A 115 -6.96 18.84 -16.74
N LEU A 116 -6.59 17.67 -16.25
CA LEU A 116 -6.74 16.40 -16.97
C LEU A 116 -8.11 15.75 -16.73
N LEU A 117 -8.61 15.84 -15.50
CA LEU A 117 -9.93 15.37 -15.08
C LEU A 117 -10.58 16.45 -14.22
N ASN A 118 -11.87 16.67 -14.43
CA ASN A 118 -12.69 17.52 -13.58
C ASN A 118 -14.09 16.90 -13.46
N VAL A 119 -14.49 16.56 -12.24
CA VAL A 119 -15.80 16.01 -11.89
C VAL A 119 -16.50 17.01 -10.98
N LYS A 120 -17.77 17.29 -11.29
CA LYS A 120 -18.62 18.13 -10.47
C LYS A 120 -20.03 17.56 -10.47
N LEU A 121 -20.43 17.03 -9.32
CA LEU A 121 -21.70 16.33 -9.11
C LEU A 121 -21.87 15.23 -10.17
N ASP A 122 -22.88 15.35 -11.01
CA ASP A 122 -23.27 14.33 -11.99
C ASP A 122 -22.67 14.57 -13.38
N SER A 123 -21.54 15.28 -13.44
CA SER A 123 -20.85 15.60 -14.69
C SER A 123 -19.34 15.49 -14.57
N TYR A 124 -18.69 15.14 -15.68
CA TYR A 124 -17.24 15.11 -15.78
C TYR A 124 -16.73 15.69 -17.10
N GLN A 125 -15.49 16.15 -17.06
CA GLN A 125 -14.74 16.65 -18.20
C GLN A 125 -13.34 16.05 -18.20
N LEU A 126 -12.88 15.64 -19.38
CA LEU A 126 -11.53 15.11 -19.59
C LEU A 126 -10.75 16.10 -20.46
N GLN A 127 -9.71 16.72 -19.92
CA GLN A 127 -8.93 17.74 -20.61
C GLN A 127 -9.84 18.79 -21.28
N ASN A 128 -9.61 19.09 -22.56
CA ASN A 128 -10.39 20.04 -23.36
C ASN A 128 -11.60 19.40 -24.07
N LYS A 129 -11.99 18.16 -23.70
CA LYS A 129 -13.18 17.51 -24.27
C LYS A 129 -14.45 18.15 -23.72
N PRO A 130 -15.60 18.02 -24.41
CA PRO A 130 -16.88 18.49 -23.90
C PRO A 130 -17.23 17.80 -22.57
N VAL A 131 -17.95 18.54 -21.73
CA VAL A 131 -18.53 18.02 -20.49
C VAL A 131 -19.52 16.90 -20.83
N LYS A 132 -19.51 15.83 -20.04
CA LYS A 132 -20.39 14.67 -20.17
C LYS A 132 -21.15 14.43 -18.87
N SER A 133 -22.40 14.01 -18.98
CA SER A 133 -23.20 13.51 -17.85
C SER A 133 -22.65 12.18 -17.34
N ILE A 134 -22.85 11.93 -16.05
CA ILE A 134 -22.59 10.66 -15.39
C ILE A 134 -23.93 9.94 -15.24
N ASP A 135 -24.27 9.12 -16.23
CA ASP A 135 -25.54 8.38 -16.27
C ASP A 135 -25.40 6.95 -15.73
N PHE A 136 -24.42 6.73 -14.84
CA PHE A 136 -24.09 5.43 -14.26
C PHE A 136 -23.68 5.58 -12.80
N THR A 137 -23.86 4.51 -12.02
CA THR A 137 -23.35 4.42 -10.67
C THR A 137 -21.89 3.96 -10.68
N TYR A 138 -21.10 4.49 -9.75
CA TYR A 138 -19.72 4.09 -9.56
C TYR A 138 -19.34 4.29 -8.09
N GLU A 139 -18.26 3.64 -7.69
CA GLU A 139 -17.71 3.73 -6.34
C GLU A 139 -16.31 4.37 -6.42
N GLY A 140 -15.92 5.13 -5.40
CA GLY A 140 -14.63 5.81 -5.35
C GLY A 140 -14.49 6.90 -6.43
N SER A 141 -13.40 6.85 -7.17
CA SER A 141 -13.04 7.78 -8.25
C SER A 141 -13.73 7.41 -9.56
N ILE A 142 -14.14 8.40 -10.36
CA ILE A 142 -14.69 8.14 -11.71
C ILE A 142 -13.62 7.52 -12.62
N LEU A 143 -12.34 7.82 -12.37
CA LEU A 143 -11.19 7.31 -13.12
C LEU A 143 -11.10 5.78 -13.04
N SER A 144 -11.62 5.19 -11.96
CA SER A 144 -11.70 3.74 -11.80
C SER A 144 -12.64 3.09 -12.84
N PHE A 145 -13.70 3.79 -13.22
CA PHE A 145 -14.82 3.29 -14.02
C PHE A 145 -14.70 3.62 -15.52
N LEU A 146 -14.07 4.75 -15.86
CA LEU A 146 -13.88 5.15 -17.25
C LEU A 146 -12.95 4.18 -17.99
N LYS A 147 -13.35 3.81 -19.21
CA LYS A 147 -12.53 2.95 -20.10
C LYS A 147 -11.20 3.63 -20.43
N GLU A 148 -10.11 2.88 -20.41
CA GLU A 148 -8.75 3.39 -20.67
C GLU A 148 -8.64 4.20 -21.97
N LYS A 149 -9.30 3.74 -23.04
CA LYS A 149 -9.36 4.44 -24.34
C LYS A 149 -9.96 5.86 -24.29
N LEU A 150 -10.71 6.19 -23.24
CA LEU A 150 -11.34 7.51 -23.08
C LEU A 150 -10.43 8.51 -22.36
N ILE A 151 -9.66 8.02 -21.39
CA ILE A 151 -8.88 8.84 -20.44
C ILE A 151 -7.45 9.13 -20.91
N GLY A 152 -6.93 8.36 -21.87
CA GLY A 152 -5.60 8.62 -22.44
C GLY A 152 -4.45 8.16 -21.52
N LYS A 153 -3.22 8.24 -22.05
CA LYS A 153 -2.04 7.63 -21.42
C LYS A 153 -1.73 8.23 -20.04
N GLU A 154 -1.78 9.55 -19.92
CA GLU A 154 -1.42 10.28 -18.70
C GLU A 154 -2.33 9.92 -17.52
N LEU A 155 -3.63 9.82 -17.75
CA LEU A 155 -4.59 9.44 -16.71
C LEU A 155 -4.53 7.94 -16.38
N ILE A 156 -4.17 7.08 -17.35
CA ILE A 156 -3.89 5.66 -17.09
C ILE A 156 -2.67 5.53 -16.16
N GLU A 157 -1.60 6.25 -16.43
CA GLU A 157 -0.39 6.25 -15.60
C GLU A 157 -0.68 6.82 -14.20
N THR A 158 -1.46 7.89 -14.12
CA THR A 158 -1.94 8.46 -12.85
C THR A 158 -2.75 7.44 -12.05
N LYS A 159 -3.72 6.77 -12.69
CA LYS A 159 -4.52 5.71 -12.06
C LYS A 159 -3.63 4.57 -11.54
N LYS A 160 -2.68 4.10 -12.36
CA LYS A 160 -1.72 3.06 -11.96
C LYS A 160 -0.91 3.50 -10.75
N PHE A 161 -0.40 4.74 -10.74
CA PHE A 161 0.33 5.28 -9.60
C PHE A 161 -0.51 5.29 -8.31
N LEU A 162 -1.73 5.83 -8.38
CA LEU A 162 -2.62 5.97 -7.21
C LEU A 162 -3.10 4.64 -6.66
N THR A 163 -3.29 3.64 -7.51
CA THR A 163 -3.74 2.29 -7.11
C THR A 163 -2.59 1.36 -6.71
N SER A 164 -1.34 1.77 -6.89
CA SER A 164 -0.15 0.97 -6.62
C SER A 164 0.43 1.22 -5.22
N MET A 165 -0.42 1.52 -4.23
CA MET A 165 0.02 1.65 -2.83
C MET A 165 -0.15 0.33 -2.10
N LYS A 166 0.88 -0.08 -1.34
CA LYS A 166 0.84 -1.29 -0.52
C LYS A 166 0.85 -0.96 0.95
N CYS A 167 -0.24 -1.29 1.63
CA CYS A 167 -0.37 -1.19 3.07
C CYS A 167 -0.08 -2.53 3.75
N LEU A 168 0.84 -2.52 4.72
CA LEU A 168 1.14 -3.61 5.63
C LEU A 168 0.90 -3.13 7.05
N GLU A 169 -0.19 -3.58 7.65
CA GLU A 169 -0.60 -3.22 9.01
C GLU A 169 -0.39 -4.41 9.93
N LEU A 170 0.26 -4.18 11.08
CA LEU A 170 0.41 -5.15 12.15
C LEU A 170 0.87 -6.52 11.62
N LEU A 171 2.11 -6.58 11.07
CA LEU A 171 2.69 -7.82 10.53
C LEU A 171 2.60 -8.96 11.56
N SER A 172 1.53 -9.74 11.45
CA SER A 172 1.11 -10.71 12.46
C SER A 172 1.72 -12.03 12.08
N THR A 173 2.64 -12.50 12.88
CA THR A 173 3.43 -13.69 12.57
C THR A 173 2.56 -14.93 12.51
N ASN A 174 1.47 -14.98 13.30
CA ASN A 174 0.45 -16.03 13.20
C ASN A 174 -0.24 -16.06 11.82
N LEU A 175 -0.39 -14.92 11.17
CA LEU A 175 -0.99 -14.80 9.84
C LEU A 175 0.04 -15.11 8.74
N ILE A 176 1.29 -14.67 8.92
CA ILE A 176 2.42 -14.94 8.02
C ILE A 176 2.72 -16.44 7.91
N ARG A 177 2.65 -17.17 9.05
CA ARG A 177 2.95 -18.61 9.12
C ARG A 177 1.88 -19.49 8.48
N LYS A 178 0.66 -18.98 8.25
CA LYS A 178 -0.43 -19.82 7.75
C LYS A 178 -0.11 -20.34 6.36
N PRO A 179 -0.26 -21.65 6.11
CA PRO A 179 -0.17 -22.19 4.77
C PRO A 179 -1.26 -21.54 3.92
N VAL A 180 -0.99 -21.40 2.63
CA VAL A 180 -1.92 -20.77 1.71
C VAL A 180 -2.13 -21.65 0.48
N LYS A 181 -3.41 -21.91 0.14
CA LYS A 181 -3.74 -22.47 -1.17
C LYS A 181 -3.42 -21.45 -2.25
N GLN A 182 -3.09 -21.93 -3.45
CA GLN A 182 -2.86 -21.09 -4.62
C GLN A 182 -3.92 -19.97 -4.69
N SER A 183 -3.47 -18.73 -4.45
CA SER A 183 -4.30 -17.54 -4.36
C SER A 183 -3.49 -16.31 -4.77
N ASP A 184 -4.17 -15.17 -4.89
CA ASP A 184 -3.64 -13.92 -5.47
C ASP A 184 -2.20 -13.57 -5.13
N TYR A 185 -1.57 -12.93 -6.12
CA TYR A 185 -0.15 -12.62 -6.26
C TYR A 185 0.45 -11.64 -5.24
N SER A 186 -0.25 -11.24 -4.18
CA SER A 186 0.30 -10.24 -3.25
C SER A 186 0.09 -10.59 -1.79
N VAL A 187 1.07 -10.24 -0.97
CA VAL A 187 1.03 -10.35 0.49
C VAL A 187 -0.13 -9.50 1.02
N MET A 188 -0.98 -10.00 1.91
CA MET A 188 -2.07 -9.20 2.47
C MET A 188 -1.60 -8.29 3.61
N ARG A 189 -2.49 -7.44 4.14
CA ARG A 189 -2.14 -6.39 5.11
C ARG A 189 -1.42 -6.93 6.35
N GLY A 190 -1.84 -8.07 6.90
CA GLY A 190 -1.22 -8.69 8.07
C GLY A 190 0.01 -9.53 7.77
N GLY A 191 0.42 -9.64 6.50
CA GLY A 191 1.51 -10.49 6.04
C GLY A 191 1.07 -11.87 5.53
N GLU A 192 -0.23 -12.13 5.43
CA GLU A 192 -0.77 -13.38 4.86
C GLU A 192 -0.32 -13.57 3.42
N LYS A 193 -0.39 -14.82 2.94
CA LYS A 193 -0.03 -15.22 1.57
C LYS A 193 1.45 -14.99 1.21
N LEU A 194 2.32 -14.75 2.20
CA LEU A 194 3.77 -14.59 1.99
C LEU A 194 4.37 -15.77 1.21
N ALA A 195 4.07 -17.01 1.60
CA ALA A 195 4.59 -18.20 0.92
C ALA A 195 4.20 -18.22 -0.58
N ALA A 196 2.95 -17.90 -0.92
CA ALA A 196 2.51 -17.82 -2.32
C ALA A 196 3.24 -16.73 -3.11
N PHE A 197 3.41 -15.56 -2.51
CA PHE A 197 4.14 -14.44 -3.11
C PHE A 197 5.61 -14.79 -3.37
N LEU A 198 6.30 -15.37 -2.36
CA LEU A 198 7.72 -15.72 -2.46
C LEU A 198 8.00 -16.73 -3.59
N CYS A 199 7.09 -17.66 -3.87
CA CYS A 199 7.23 -18.58 -5.02
C CYS A 199 7.37 -17.84 -6.36
N GLN A 200 6.64 -16.74 -6.53
CA GLN A 200 6.50 -16.03 -7.80
C GLN A 200 7.69 -15.11 -8.11
N LEU A 201 8.50 -14.82 -7.10
CA LEU A 201 9.70 -14.01 -7.27
C LEU A 201 10.72 -14.72 -8.18
N SER A 202 11.35 -13.94 -9.05
CA SER A 202 12.50 -14.42 -9.84
C SER A 202 13.65 -14.83 -8.92
N ASN A 203 14.50 -15.75 -9.36
CA ASN A 203 15.66 -16.21 -8.57
C ASN A 203 16.57 -15.05 -8.14
N GLN A 204 16.69 -14.01 -8.97
CA GLN A 204 17.43 -12.78 -8.62
C GLN A 204 16.80 -12.03 -7.44
N LYS A 205 15.47 -11.85 -7.43
CA LYS A 205 14.75 -11.20 -6.32
C LYS A 205 14.85 -12.05 -5.04
N LYS A 206 14.71 -13.37 -5.16
CA LYS A 206 14.87 -14.31 -4.03
C LYS A 206 16.26 -14.21 -3.41
N GLU A 207 17.30 -14.21 -4.23
CA GLU A 207 18.68 -14.14 -3.77
C GLU A 207 19.02 -12.79 -3.11
N ARG A 208 18.45 -11.68 -3.60
CA ARG A 208 18.57 -10.37 -2.95
C ARG A 208 18.02 -10.39 -1.53
N ILE A 209 16.80 -10.92 -1.36
CA ILE A 209 16.15 -11.07 -0.05
C ILE A 209 17.00 -11.95 0.87
N SER A 210 17.44 -13.12 0.37
CA SER A 210 18.28 -14.03 1.16
C SER A 210 19.61 -13.38 1.56
N LYS A 211 20.25 -12.59 0.68
CA LYS A 211 21.46 -11.85 1.02
C LYS A 211 21.23 -10.82 2.14
N GLN A 212 20.11 -10.11 2.13
CA GLN A 212 19.74 -9.16 3.19
C GLN A 212 19.52 -9.89 4.52
N LEU A 213 18.82 -11.02 4.51
CA LEU A 213 18.59 -11.81 5.72
C LEU A 213 19.88 -12.47 6.25
N ARG A 214 20.77 -12.97 5.39
CA ARG A 214 22.07 -13.53 5.81
C ARG A 214 22.96 -12.51 6.51
N TYR A 215 22.87 -11.24 6.13
CA TYR A 215 23.59 -10.17 6.81
C TYR A 215 23.13 -9.99 8.27
N LEU A 216 21.82 -10.11 8.51
CA LEU A 216 21.23 -9.94 9.84
C LEU A 216 21.29 -11.20 10.70
N PHE A 217 21.09 -12.37 10.09
CA PHE A 217 20.98 -13.65 10.77
C PHE A 217 22.12 -14.57 10.32
N LYS A 218 23.21 -14.66 11.10
CA LYS A 218 24.41 -15.43 10.75
C LYS A 218 24.16 -16.91 10.42
N LYS A 219 23.16 -17.52 11.05
CA LYS A 219 22.76 -18.91 10.81
C LYS A 219 21.84 -19.07 9.60
N PHE A 220 21.12 -18.03 9.20
CA PHE A 220 20.23 -18.11 8.04
C PHE A 220 21.03 -18.40 6.78
N ARG A 221 20.54 -19.31 5.93
CA ARG A 221 21.13 -19.63 4.62
C ARG A 221 20.23 -19.14 3.50
N THR A 222 18.99 -19.64 3.49
CA THR A 222 17.95 -19.29 2.51
C THR A 222 16.56 -19.59 3.08
N TYR A 223 15.53 -19.09 2.42
CA TYR A 223 14.16 -19.56 2.60
C TYR A 223 13.76 -20.46 1.42
N GLU A 224 12.81 -21.35 1.68
CA GLU A 224 12.24 -22.26 0.69
C GLU A 224 10.72 -22.27 0.83
N VAL A 225 10.02 -22.47 -0.28
CA VAL A 225 8.57 -22.68 -0.25
C VAL A 225 8.28 -24.00 -0.93
N THR A 226 7.73 -24.94 -0.17
CA THR A 226 7.27 -26.22 -0.71
C THR A 226 5.82 -26.12 -1.11
N THR A 227 5.37 -27.03 -1.97
CA THR A 227 3.96 -27.16 -2.33
C THR A 227 3.56 -28.61 -2.12
N ASP A 228 2.56 -28.85 -1.29
CA ASP A 228 2.05 -30.20 -1.05
C ASP A 228 1.15 -30.68 -2.20
N GLU A 229 0.72 -31.95 -2.14
CA GLU A 229 -0.18 -32.55 -3.13
C GLU A 229 -1.53 -31.82 -3.22
N SER A 230 -1.97 -31.20 -2.12
CA SER A 230 -3.18 -30.40 -2.01
C SER A 230 -3.00 -28.93 -2.44
N ARG A 231 -1.86 -28.60 -3.04
CA ARG A 231 -1.44 -27.25 -3.50
C ARG A 231 -1.37 -26.19 -2.41
N TRP A 232 -1.21 -26.60 -1.16
CA TRP A 232 -0.84 -25.69 -0.08
C TRP A 232 0.63 -25.34 -0.19
N LYS A 233 0.93 -24.06 0.00
CA LYS A 233 2.28 -23.54 0.02
C LYS A 233 2.72 -23.25 1.44
N GLU A 234 3.86 -23.80 1.81
CA GLU A 234 4.43 -23.70 3.16
C GLU A 234 5.85 -23.16 3.11
N LEU A 235 6.17 -22.27 4.07
CA LEU A 235 7.46 -21.59 4.16
C LEU A 235 8.40 -22.37 5.08
N PHE A 236 9.64 -22.55 4.64
CA PHE A 236 10.72 -23.15 5.40
C PHE A 236 11.94 -22.24 5.40
N ILE A 237 12.76 -22.35 6.45
CA ILE A 237 14.06 -21.68 6.55
C ILE A 237 15.14 -22.74 6.61
N SER A 238 16.17 -22.57 5.78
CA SER A 238 17.39 -23.34 5.87
C SER A 238 18.41 -22.56 6.71
N GLU A 239 18.95 -23.20 7.74
CA GLU A 239 20.05 -22.68 8.54
C GLU A 239 21.35 -23.47 8.33
N ASN A 240 22.47 -22.74 8.33
CA ASN A 240 23.82 -23.31 8.37
C ASN A 240 24.05 -23.96 9.75
N SER A 241 24.37 -25.24 9.75
CA SER A 241 24.85 -25.95 10.95
C SER A 241 26.13 -26.71 10.65
N HIS A 242 26.95 -26.93 11.67
CA HIS A 242 28.27 -27.54 11.57
C HIS A 242 28.29 -28.98 11.02
N LYS A 243 27.13 -29.64 10.94
CA LYS A 243 27.04 -31.06 10.52
C LYS A 243 26.08 -31.32 9.36
N HIS A 244 24.92 -30.67 9.30
CA HIS A 244 23.89 -30.86 8.25
C HIS A 244 23.05 -29.59 8.11
N ASP A 245 22.46 -29.37 6.93
CA ASP A 245 21.46 -28.30 6.74
C ASP A 245 20.21 -28.58 7.58
N ILE A 246 19.76 -27.58 8.34
CA ILE A 246 18.55 -27.69 9.17
C ILE A 246 17.41 -26.99 8.44
N HIS A 247 16.35 -27.75 8.14
CA HIS A 247 15.10 -27.19 7.61
C HIS A 247 14.13 -26.92 8.77
N ILE A 248 13.83 -25.65 8.97
CA ILE A 248 12.96 -25.16 10.06
C ILE A 248 11.60 -24.81 9.45
N ASP A 249 10.54 -25.47 9.93
CA ASP A 249 9.15 -25.14 9.60
C ASP A 249 8.84 -23.69 10.02
N SER A 250 8.05 -23.00 9.18
CA SER A 250 7.44 -21.71 9.48
C SER A 250 6.99 -21.51 10.93
N LYS A 251 6.46 -22.53 11.61
CA LYS A 251 5.98 -22.51 13.01
C LYS A 251 7.07 -22.25 14.05
N HIS A 252 8.33 -22.50 13.72
CA HIS A 252 9.47 -22.38 14.63
C HIS A 252 10.43 -21.24 14.27
N ILE A 253 10.15 -20.47 13.21
CA ILE A 253 10.92 -19.28 12.83
C ILE A 253 10.74 -18.17 13.87
N SER A 254 11.74 -17.31 14.10
CA SER A 254 11.58 -16.11 14.92
C SER A 254 10.66 -15.07 14.28
N ASP A 255 9.91 -14.34 15.10
CA ASP A 255 8.98 -13.31 14.61
C ASP A 255 9.69 -12.19 13.84
N GLY A 256 10.85 -11.76 14.32
CA GLY A 256 11.67 -10.75 13.65
C GLY A 256 12.13 -11.17 12.26
N LEU A 257 12.53 -12.45 12.08
CA LEU A 257 12.92 -12.96 10.75
C LEU A 257 11.72 -12.94 9.80
N LEU A 258 10.54 -13.38 10.24
CA LEU A 258 9.32 -13.37 9.42
C LEU A 258 8.94 -11.95 8.98
N ARG A 259 8.96 -10.99 9.92
CA ARG A 259 8.66 -9.59 9.61
C ARG A 259 9.66 -9.00 8.61
N LEU A 260 10.96 -9.22 8.81
CA LEU A 260 12.00 -8.79 7.89
C LEU A 260 11.88 -9.45 6.53
N LEU A 261 11.53 -10.74 6.47
CA LEU A 261 11.26 -11.45 5.22
C LEU A 261 10.08 -10.81 4.47
N VAL A 262 8.99 -10.46 5.16
CA VAL A 262 7.89 -9.71 4.53
C VAL A 262 8.37 -8.37 3.99
N ILE A 263 9.05 -7.55 4.82
CA ILE A 263 9.54 -6.21 4.43
C ILE A 263 10.45 -6.31 3.20
N PHE A 264 11.50 -7.13 3.26
CA PHE A 264 12.44 -7.30 2.16
C PHE A 264 11.80 -7.88 0.91
N SER A 265 10.79 -8.74 1.04
CA SER A 265 10.03 -9.23 -0.10
C SER A 265 9.23 -8.11 -0.78
N GLN A 266 8.62 -7.20 -0.02
CA GLN A 266 7.86 -6.08 -0.57
C GLN A 266 8.78 -5.02 -1.20
N LEU A 267 10.01 -4.86 -0.70
CA LEU A 267 11.05 -4.05 -1.33
C LEU A 267 11.48 -4.55 -2.72
N GLN A 268 11.08 -5.76 -3.13
CA GLN A 268 11.32 -6.26 -4.49
C GLN A 268 10.13 -6.04 -5.44
N THR A 269 9.11 -5.28 -5.03
CA THR A 269 7.93 -4.98 -5.85
C THR A 269 8.05 -3.63 -6.54
N ASP A 270 7.15 -3.38 -7.50
CA ASP A 270 7.08 -2.11 -8.22
C ASP A 270 5.94 -1.22 -7.68
N TYR A 271 5.57 -1.39 -6.41
CA TYR A 271 4.58 -0.54 -5.75
C TYR A 271 5.04 0.93 -5.76
N SER A 272 4.12 1.85 -6.02
CA SER A 272 4.44 3.29 -6.01
C SER A 272 4.73 3.80 -4.60
N VAL A 273 4.12 3.18 -3.59
CA VAL A 273 4.27 3.50 -2.17
C VAL A 273 4.19 2.22 -1.36
N LEU A 274 5.11 2.05 -0.41
CA LEU A 274 5.05 1.03 0.62
C LEU A 274 4.77 1.71 1.97
N LEU A 275 3.72 1.25 2.66
CA LEU A 275 3.32 1.74 3.96
C LEU A 275 3.47 0.59 4.96
N PHE A 276 4.31 0.80 5.97
CA PHE A 276 4.54 -0.16 7.04
C PHE A 276 4.07 0.45 8.36
N ASP A 277 3.17 -0.25 9.05
CA ASP A 277 2.81 0.08 10.43
C ASP A 277 3.61 -0.76 11.42
N GLU A 278 4.00 -0.16 12.54
CA GLU A 278 4.77 -0.79 13.63
C GLU A 278 5.97 -1.60 13.13
N VAL A 279 6.76 -1.03 12.22
CA VAL A 279 7.92 -1.69 11.61
C VAL A 279 8.97 -2.13 12.64
N GLU A 280 9.04 -1.43 13.78
CA GLU A 280 9.92 -1.73 14.90
C GLU A 280 9.50 -2.98 15.70
N ASN A 281 8.24 -3.40 15.60
CA ASN A 281 7.74 -4.45 16.48
C ASN A 281 8.45 -5.77 16.20
N GLY A 282 9.00 -6.36 17.27
CA GLY A 282 9.68 -7.67 17.23
C GLY A 282 10.97 -7.69 16.40
N ILE A 283 11.51 -6.52 16.02
CA ILE A 283 12.81 -6.39 15.35
C ILE A 283 13.80 -5.80 16.34
N ASN A 284 14.99 -6.41 16.44
CA ASN A 284 16.07 -5.89 17.27
C ASN A 284 16.53 -4.51 16.75
N HIS A 285 16.86 -3.57 17.64
CA HIS A 285 17.34 -2.23 17.28
C HIS A 285 18.52 -2.22 16.28
N GLU A 286 19.48 -3.16 16.39
CA GLU A 286 20.60 -3.27 15.44
C GLU A 286 20.12 -3.64 14.03
N PHE A 287 19.05 -4.44 13.92
CA PHE A 287 18.48 -4.83 12.64
C PHE A 287 17.65 -3.72 12.02
N MET A 288 17.09 -2.83 12.85
CA MET A 288 16.28 -1.70 12.39
C MET A 288 17.10 -0.72 11.54
N GLU A 289 18.32 -0.38 11.97
CA GLU A 289 19.20 0.52 11.21
C GLU A 289 19.45 -0.03 9.79
N TYR A 290 19.87 -1.29 9.69
CA TYR A 290 20.08 -1.95 8.41
C TYR A 290 18.80 -2.04 7.57
N THR A 291 17.64 -2.23 8.21
CA THR A 291 16.35 -2.30 7.52
C THR A 291 16.00 -0.96 6.90
N ILE A 292 16.14 0.15 7.64
CA ILE A 292 15.92 1.50 7.12
C ILE A 292 16.88 1.83 5.98
N ASP A 293 18.15 1.47 6.11
CA ASP A 293 19.14 1.66 5.05
C ASP A 293 18.85 0.83 3.81
N SER A 294 18.36 -0.39 4.00
CA SER A 294 17.91 -1.25 2.89
C SER A 294 16.71 -0.64 2.18
N ILE A 295 15.76 -0.06 2.92
CA ILE A 295 14.62 0.67 2.35
C ILE A 295 15.14 1.82 1.49
N LYS A 296 16.02 2.68 2.03
CA LYS A 296 16.59 3.84 1.31
C LYS A 296 17.35 3.49 0.02
N LYS A 297 17.94 2.29 -0.08
CA LYS A 297 18.73 1.84 -1.23
C LYS A 297 17.91 1.19 -2.35
N THR A 298 16.60 1.01 -2.17
CA THR A 298 15.77 0.38 -3.20
C THR A 298 15.55 1.27 -4.42
N ASN A 299 15.23 0.66 -5.56
CA ASN A 299 14.91 1.37 -6.81
C ASN A 299 13.75 2.37 -6.70
N HIS A 300 12.95 2.31 -5.62
CA HIS A 300 11.99 3.37 -5.27
C HIS A 300 12.66 4.74 -5.04
N PHE A 301 13.98 4.78 -4.83
CA PHE A 301 14.78 5.99 -4.58
C PHE A 301 15.63 6.43 -5.78
N HIS A 302 15.76 5.62 -6.85
CA HIS A 302 16.68 5.88 -7.97
C HIS A 302 16.05 6.56 -9.20
N HIS A 303 14.76 6.90 -9.13
CA HIS A 303 14.04 7.62 -10.18
C HIS A 303 13.47 8.97 -9.69
N ALA A 304 14.11 9.58 -8.69
CA ALA A 304 13.81 10.93 -8.22
C ALA A 304 14.91 11.91 -8.63
#